data_AF-A0A2E3NG72-F1
#
_entry.id   AF-A0A2E3NG72-F1
#
_cell.length_a   1.000
_cell.length_b   1.000
_cell.length_c   1.000
_cell.angle_alpha   90.00
_cell.angle_beta   90.00
_cell.angle_gamma   90.00
#
_symmetry.space_group_name_H-M   'P 1'
#
loop_
_entity.id
_entity.type
_entity.pdbx_description
1 polymer ?
#
loop_
_entity_poly.entity_id
_entity_poly.type
_entity_poly.pdbx_seq_one_letter_code
_entity_poly.pdbx_strand_id
1 'polypeptide(L)'
;MTIAPSHPGILLVDDGELDEVALVLDEQGVAYTRLRGGQIPDEVAPPRDLLIVTPRRVERVRRGSPADAGPGRPLRIIAVAEDSPAMRRRLRRNGLHLLIRLPADAEIWRLLIARALYRGSERREDPRVAVGSPVALERDGAQTTLVDLSNRGCRLQTTSSLTVGDPIAFTIPPNDQVWGDAEPLSLRGTVRRLVREPGEDAAMLAILFDADLTQGDRTRLTALINHWASGPQSLNEAIVSGAPPIPPTQLPSLLDLTLDDETDPPVLAHSEIQVKLGAGAQRPTDENPRDRRVHPRGQFASSIVAEGTEGPFVLIGRDLSAGGMRIERHPDLHVGNRFRIALRGPTNSDPIVVEAEIVRDDGPDGFGLTFDPMEPGAVDDLEKMVACLPDVESLEDGEMAGLGAILSEIVEAPED
;
A
#
# COMPACT_ATOMS: atom_id res chain seq x y z
N MET A 1 38.47 -4.06 -28.48
CA MET A 1 37.53 -4.51 -27.44
C MET A 1 36.70 -3.31 -27.05
N THR A 2 35.52 -3.18 -27.66
CA THR A 2 34.61 -2.05 -27.39
C THR A 2 33.92 -2.37 -26.08
N ILE A 3 34.22 -1.63 -25.02
CA ILE A 3 33.52 -1.75 -23.73
C ILE A 3 32.07 -1.39 -24.03
N ALA A 4 31.17 -2.37 -23.99
CA ALA A 4 29.75 -2.11 -24.12
C ALA A 4 29.37 -1.11 -23.01
N PRO A 5 28.67 -0.02 -23.33
CA PRO A 5 28.29 0.97 -22.34
C PRO A 5 27.51 0.25 -21.23
N SER A 6 27.97 0.41 -19.98
CA SER A 6 27.28 -0.12 -18.82
C SER A 6 25.84 0.39 -18.85
N HIS A 7 24.89 -0.50 -19.03
CA HIS A 7 23.49 -0.11 -19.09
C HIS A 7 23.10 0.55 -17.76
N PRO A 8 22.39 1.68 -17.81
CA PRO A 8 21.88 2.34 -16.61
C PRO A 8 21.00 1.35 -15.83
N GLY A 9 21.18 1.30 -14.51
CA GLY A 9 20.38 0.46 -13.63
C GLY A 9 18.90 0.86 -13.64
N ILE A 10 18.62 2.15 -13.84
CA ILE A 10 17.27 2.74 -13.82
C ILE A 10 16.94 3.38 -15.18
N LEU A 11 15.73 3.15 -15.67
CA LEU A 11 15.23 3.73 -16.91
C LEU A 11 13.84 4.37 -16.72
N LEU A 12 13.73 5.64 -17.09
CA LEU A 12 12.48 6.38 -17.23
C LEU A 12 12.10 6.49 -18.72
N VAL A 13 10.85 6.18 -19.07
CA VAL A 13 10.35 6.32 -20.45
C VAL A 13 8.98 7.00 -20.46
N ASP A 14 8.93 8.26 -20.92
CA ASP A 14 7.73 9.10 -20.81
C ASP A 14 7.67 10.22 -21.88
N ASP A 15 6.60 11.02 -21.88
CA ASP A 15 6.40 12.19 -22.75
C ASP A 15 6.49 13.52 -21.98
N GLY A 16 6.84 13.47 -20.69
CA GLY A 16 6.90 14.59 -19.76
C GLY A 16 6.20 14.31 -18.43
N GLU A 17 5.40 13.24 -18.35
CA GLU A 17 4.60 12.94 -17.17
C GLU A 17 5.43 12.45 -15.97
N LEU A 18 6.71 12.10 -16.18
CA LEU A 18 7.62 11.65 -15.11
C LEU A 18 8.61 12.73 -14.66
N ASP A 19 8.30 14.02 -14.87
CA ASP A 19 9.17 15.12 -14.43
C ASP A 19 9.38 15.11 -12.89
N GLU A 20 8.36 14.77 -12.10
CA GLU A 20 8.47 14.65 -10.63
C GLU A 20 9.35 13.46 -10.20
N VAL A 21 9.25 12.32 -10.88
CA VAL A 21 10.06 11.13 -10.60
C VAL A 21 11.53 11.38 -10.92
N ALA A 22 11.80 12.08 -12.03
CA ALA A 22 13.14 12.51 -12.40
C ALA A 22 13.75 13.42 -11.34
N LEU A 23 12.97 14.39 -10.83
CA LEU A 23 13.38 15.28 -9.74
C LEU A 23 13.74 14.50 -8.47
N VAL A 24 12.92 13.51 -8.07
CA VAL A 24 13.21 12.66 -6.91
C VAL A 24 14.53 11.88 -7.07
N LEU A 25 14.80 11.33 -8.26
CA LEU A 25 16.07 10.64 -8.54
C LEU A 25 17.27 11.59 -8.51
N ASP A 26 17.10 12.81 -9.04
CA ASP A 26 18.12 13.86 -9.02
C ASP A 26 18.42 14.31 -7.57
N GLU A 27 17.39 14.51 -6.75
CA GLU A 27 17.52 14.87 -5.31
C GLU A 27 18.25 13.79 -4.50
N GLN A 28 18.00 12.52 -4.80
CA GLN A 28 18.69 11.39 -4.15
C GLN A 28 20.10 11.12 -4.72
N GLY A 29 20.52 11.84 -5.76
CA GLY A 29 21.81 11.62 -6.43
C GLY A 29 21.91 10.26 -7.12
N VAL A 30 20.78 9.66 -7.51
CA VAL A 30 20.71 8.33 -8.11
C VAL A 30 20.84 8.45 -9.62
N ALA A 31 21.81 7.75 -10.22
CA ALA A 31 22.00 7.76 -11.67
C ALA A 31 20.89 7.00 -12.42
N TYR A 32 20.26 7.65 -13.40
CA TYR A 32 19.24 7.06 -14.27
C TYR A 32 19.43 7.48 -15.72
N THR A 33 18.72 6.79 -16.63
CA THR A 33 18.55 7.25 -18.01
C THR A 33 17.09 7.57 -18.26
N ARG A 34 16.84 8.66 -18.96
CA ARG A 34 15.49 9.09 -19.33
C ARG A 34 15.39 9.24 -20.84
N LEU A 35 14.37 8.61 -21.42
CA LEU A 35 14.03 8.72 -22.83
C LEU A 35 12.69 9.45 -22.93
N ARG A 36 12.70 10.68 -23.47
CA ARG A 36 11.51 11.53 -23.56
C ARG A 36 11.07 11.77 -24.99
N GLY A 37 9.79 11.59 -25.28
CA GLY A 37 9.18 11.98 -26.55
C GLY A 37 9.89 11.40 -27.79
N GLY A 38 10.40 12.29 -28.64
CA GLY A 38 11.08 11.92 -29.89
C GLY A 38 12.43 11.21 -29.71
N GLN A 39 12.98 11.19 -28.49
CA GLN A 39 14.23 10.49 -28.18
C GLN A 39 14.03 8.99 -27.93
N ILE A 40 12.78 8.54 -27.79
CA ILE A 40 12.46 7.14 -27.51
C ILE A 40 12.60 6.35 -28.83
N PRO A 41 13.56 5.40 -28.94
CA PRO A 41 13.71 4.56 -30.12
C PRO A 41 12.48 3.64 -30.30
N ASP A 42 12.40 2.96 -31.44
CA ASP A 42 11.30 2.03 -31.73
C ASP A 42 11.29 0.84 -30.78
N GLU A 43 12.47 0.39 -30.36
CA GLU A 43 12.65 -0.67 -29.37
C GLU A 43 13.68 -0.23 -28.31
N VAL A 44 13.29 -0.38 -27.04
CA VAL A 44 14.06 0.00 -25.86
C VAL A 44 14.39 -1.26 -25.07
N ALA A 45 15.68 -1.48 -24.77
CA ALA A 45 16.10 -2.59 -23.92
C ALA A 45 15.63 -2.39 -22.47
N PRO A 46 15.25 -3.45 -21.75
CA PRO A 46 14.89 -3.32 -20.34
C PRO A 46 16.12 -2.92 -19.50
N PRO A 47 15.94 -2.10 -18.45
CA PRO A 47 17.01 -1.78 -17.51
C PRO A 47 17.31 -2.97 -16.59
N ARG A 48 18.41 -2.89 -15.84
CA ARG A 48 18.80 -3.95 -14.91
C ARG A 48 17.97 -3.94 -13.62
N ASP A 49 17.72 -2.76 -13.05
CA ASP A 49 17.22 -2.63 -11.68
C ASP A 49 15.78 -2.11 -11.63
N LEU A 50 15.46 -0.99 -12.31
CA LEU A 50 14.15 -0.34 -12.23
C LEU A 50 13.72 0.26 -13.57
N LEU A 51 12.49 -0.05 -13.99
CA LEU A 51 11.80 0.59 -15.10
C LEU A 51 10.59 1.36 -14.57
N ILE A 52 10.50 2.66 -14.88
CA ILE A 52 9.28 3.46 -14.69
C ILE A 52 8.87 4.01 -16.05
N VAL A 53 7.64 3.72 -16.47
CA VAL A 53 7.16 4.01 -17.83
C VAL A 53 5.72 4.51 -17.83
N THR A 54 5.32 5.26 -18.85
CA THR A 54 3.91 5.67 -19.05
C THR A 54 3.18 4.75 -20.05
N PRO A 55 1.84 4.66 -20.02
CA PRO A 55 1.07 3.72 -20.85
C PRO A 55 1.33 3.82 -22.35
N ARG A 56 1.65 5.02 -22.84
CA ARG A 56 1.92 5.27 -24.26
C ARG A 56 3.24 4.67 -24.72
N ARG A 57 4.17 4.42 -23.79
CA ARG A 57 5.56 4.02 -24.09
C ARG A 57 5.89 2.59 -23.67
N VAL A 58 5.02 1.94 -22.89
CA VAL A 58 5.23 0.56 -22.40
C VAL A 58 5.52 -0.44 -23.52
N GLU A 59 4.85 -0.33 -24.67
CA GLU A 59 5.00 -1.27 -25.79
C GLU A 59 6.35 -1.15 -26.50
N ARG A 60 7.07 -0.03 -26.32
CA ARG A 60 8.41 0.17 -26.87
C ARG A 60 9.49 -0.49 -26.01
N VAL A 61 9.20 -0.82 -24.75
CA VAL A 61 10.16 -1.45 -23.85
C VAL A 61 10.04 -2.95 -23.95
N ARG A 62 11.11 -3.60 -24.43
CA ARG A 62 11.17 -5.06 -24.53
C ARG A 62 10.92 -5.72 -23.18
N ARG A 63 10.20 -6.82 -23.21
CA ARG A 63 9.85 -7.62 -22.02
C ARG A 63 11.02 -8.46 -21.55
N GLY A 64 10.94 -8.88 -20.29
CA GLY A 64 11.94 -9.71 -19.64
C GLY A 64 13.03 -8.90 -18.95
N SER A 65 14.07 -9.62 -18.55
CA SER A 65 15.16 -9.13 -17.72
C SER A 65 16.48 -9.25 -18.48
N PRO A 66 17.38 -8.27 -18.36
CA PRO A 66 18.77 -8.44 -18.78
C PRO A 66 19.41 -9.68 -18.13
N ALA A 67 20.40 -10.28 -18.79
CA ALA A 67 21.06 -11.50 -18.29
C ALA A 67 21.81 -11.31 -16.96
N ASP A 68 22.18 -10.06 -16.65
CA ASP A 68 22.88 -9.64 -15.43
C ASP A 68 21.92 -9.08 -14.36
N ALA A 69 20.60 -9.11 -14.59
CA ALA A 69 19.63 -8.68 -13.60
C ALA A 69 19.44 -9.74 -12.51
N GLY A 70 19.27 -9.27 -11.27
CA GLY A 70 18.93 -10.14 -10.15
C GLY A 70 17.52 -10.76 -10.29
N PRO A 71 17.21 -11.81 -9.51
CA PRO A 71 15.86 -12.38 -9.46
C PRO A 71 14.80 -11.30 -9.19
N GLY A 72 13.68 -11.34 -9.92
CA GLY A 72 12.59 -10.35 -9.79
C GLY A 72 12.89 -8.96 -10.37
N ARG A 73 14.07 -8.76 -10.98
CA ARG A 73 14.46 -7.47 -11.58
C ARG A 73 14.36 -7.48 -13.11
N PRO A 74 14.18 -6.32 -13.76
CA PRO A 74 13.91 -5.02 -13.13
C PRO A 74 12.55 -4.98 -12.46
N LEU A 75 12.38 -4.20 -11.39
CA LEU A 75 11.05 -3.82 -10.93
C LEU A 75 10.42 -2.94 -12.01
N ARG A 76 9.19 -3.24 -12.45
CA ARG A 76 8.54 -2.57 -13.58
C ARG A 76 7.30 -1.85 -13.10
N ILE A 77 7.38 -0.54 -13.06
CA ILE A 77 6.36 0.37 -12.57
C ILE A 77 5.73 1.11 -13.74
N ILE A 78 4.40 1.20 -13.76
CA ILE A 78 3.66 2.04 -14.70
C ILE A 78 3.04 3.23 -13.98
N ALA A 79 3.35 4.44 -14.43
CA ALA A 79 2.72 5.67 -13.93
C ALA A 79 1.59 6.09 -14.87
N VAL A 80 0.37 6.24 -14.37
CA VAL A 80 -0.83 6.45 -15.17
C VAL A 80 -1.63 7.65 -14.66
N ALA A 81 -1.98 8.59 -15.53
CA ALA A 81 -2.91 9.66 -15.17
C ALA A 81 -4.36 9.15 -15.11
N GLU A 82 -4.69 8.20 -15.98
CA GLU A 82 -6.00 7.56 -16.06
C GLU A 82 -5.82 6.06 -16.19
N ASP A 83 -6.72 5.28 -15.59
CA ASP A 83 -6.73 3.83 -15.72
C ASP A 83 -8.10 3.27 -16.10
N SER A 84 -8.07 2.09 -16.73
CA SER A 84 -9.26 1.30 -17.02
C SER A 84 -8.99 -0.18 -16.81
N PRO A 85 -10.01 -1.01 -16.53
CA PRO A 85 -9.83 -2.45 -16.39
C PRO A 85 -9.16 -3.10 -17.61
N ALA A 86 -9.55 -2.68 -18.82
CA ALA A 86 -8.95 -3.16 -20.07
C ALA A 86 -7.46 -2.79 -20.19
N MET A 87 -7.10 -1.56 -19.79
CA MET A 87 -5.70 -1.13 -19.74
C MET A 87 -4.91 -1.96 -18.72
N ARG A 88 -5.44 -2.18 -17.50
CA ARG A 88 -4.79 -3.00 -16.47
C ARG A 88 -4.55 -4.43 -16.95
N ARG A 89 -5.56 -5.09 -17.56
CA ARG A 89 -5.40 -6.41 -18.21
C ARG A 89 -4.29 -6.40 -19.25
N ARG A 90 -4.15 -5.32 -20.03
CA ARG A 90 -3.05 -5.15 -21.00
C ARG A 90 -1.71 -4.96 -20.29
N LEU A 91 -1.64 -4.15 -19.23
CA LEU A 91 -0.41 -3.86 -18.48
C LEU A 91 0.12 -5.10 -17.74
N ARG A 92 -0.76 -5.90 -17.13
CA ARG A 92 -0.41 -7.22 -16.55
C ARG A 92 0.20 -8.15 -17.58
N ARG A 93 -0.43 -8.25 -18.77
CA ARG A 93 0.13 -9.03 -19.89
C ARG A 93 1.47 -8.51 -20.40
N ASN A 94 1.83 -7.26 -20.10
CA ASN A 94 3.15 -6.69 -20.40
C ASN A 94 4.19 -6.93 -19.29
N GLY A 95 3.84 -7.65 -18.23
CA GLY A 95 4.74 -7.98 -17.12
C GLY A 95 5.12 -6.74 -16.33
N LEU A 96 4.16 -5.88 -16.01
CA LEU A 96 4.35 -4.78 -15.07
C LEU A 96 3.95 -5.26 -13.67
N HIS A 97 4.70 -4.81 -12.66
CA HIS A 97 4.55 -5.25 -11.28
C HIS A 97 3.69 -4.28 -10.46
N LEU A 98 3.89 -2.98 -10.66
CA LEU A 98 3.17 -1.94 -9.91
C LEU A 98 2.54 -0.92 -10.85
N LEU A 99 1.35 -0.44 -10.50
CA LEU A 99 0.67 0.69 -11.12
C LEU A 99 0.60 1.83 -10.11
N ILE A 100 0.94 3.04 -10.55
CA ILE A 100 0.90 4.26 -9.75
C ILE A 100 0.08 5.31 -10.47
N ARG A 101 -0.85 5.93 -9.76
CA ARG A 101 -1.67 7.01 -10.30
C ARG A 101 -0.93 8.35 -10.22
N LEU A 102 -1.03 9.16 -11.26
CA LEU A 102 -0.47 10.51 -11.32
C LEU A 102 -1.55 11.57 -11.10
N PRO A 103 -1.25 12.68 -10.39
CA PRO A 103 0.01 12.93 -9.68
C PRO A 103 0.16 12.03 -8.46
N ALA A 104 1.39 11.71 -8.07
CA ALA A 104 1.70 10.93 -6.87
C ALA A 104 2.70 11.71 -6.01
N ASP A 105 2.58 11.60 -4.69
CA ASP A 105 3.49 12.27 -3.76
C ASP A 105 4.96 11.83 -3.99
N ALA A 106 5.89 12.76 -3.90
CA ALA A 106 7.32 12.51 -4.02
C ALA A 106 7.79 11.40 -3.07
N GLU A 107 7.21 11.31 -1.88
CA GLU A 107 7.56 10.31 -0.88
C GLU A 107 7.24 8.88 -1.34
N ILE A 108 6.13 8.68 -2.05
CA ILE A 108 5.78 7.39 -2.65
C ILE A 108 6.89 6.96 -3.62
N TRP A 109 7.36 7.89 -4.46
CA TRP A 109 8.45 7.63 -5.39
C TRP A 109 9.77 7.31 -4.68
N ARG A 110 10.12 8.07 -3.63
CA ARG A 110 11.33 7.82 -2.83
C ARG A 110 11.34 6.39 -2.30
N LEU A 111 10.24 5.95 -1.69
CA LEU A 111 10.09 4.61 -1.12
C LEU A 111 10.19 3.52 -2.19
N LEU A 112 9.54 3.70 -3.33
CA LEU A 112 9.59 2.75 -4.44
C LEU A 112 10.97 2.62 -5.05
N ILE A 113 11.66 3.74 -5.24
CA ILE A 113 13.03 3.77 -5.77
C ILE A 113 13.96 3.08 -4.78
N ALA A 114 13.88 3.43 -3.49
CA ALA A 114 14.67 2.79 -2.44
C ALA A 114 14.46 1.27 -2.44
N ARG A 115 13.19 0.82 -2.49
CA ARG A 115 12.83 -0.60 -2.58
C ARG A 115 13.38 -1.27 -3.84
N ALA A 116 13.27 -0.62 -5.00
CA ALA A 116 13.75 -1.16 -6.26
C ALA A 116 15.28 -1.30 -6.28
N LEU A 117 15.98 -0.39 -5.60
CA LEU A 117 17.43 -0.37 -5.56
C LEU A 117 18.00 -1.27 -4.47
N TYR A 118 17.24 -1.57 -3.42
CA TYR A 118 17.65 -2.44 -2.33
C TYR A 118 18.19 -3.79 -2.85
N ARG A 119 19.50 -3.99 -2.68
CA ARG A 119 20.24 -5.20 -3.14
C ARG A 119 20.35 -6.27 -2.07
N GLY A 120 19.85 -6.02 -0.86
CA GLY A 120 19.81 -7.03 0.18
C GLY A 120 18.92 -8.20 -0.24
N SER A 121 19.27 -9.39 0.22
CA SER A 121 18.35 -10.53 0.13
C SER A 121 17.09 -10.17 0.91
N GLU A 122 15.92 -10.12 0.25
CA GLU A 122 14.65 -10.13 0.98
C GLU A 122 14.62 -11.42 1.81
N ARG A 123 14.80 -11.29 3.13
CA ARG A 123 14.89 -12.43 4.05
C ARG A 123 13.53 -12.89 4.54
N ARG A 124 12.47 -12.15 4.20
CA ARG A 124 11.10 -12.47 4.62
C ARG A 124 10.49 -13.44 3.62
N GLU A 125 10.18 -14.63 4.10
CA GLU A 125 9.44 -15.63 3.32
C GLU A 125 7.93 -15.31 3.28
N ASP A 126 7.42 -14.59 4.29
CA ASP A 126 5.99 -14.33 4.46
C ASP A 126 5.63 -12.83 4.38
N PRO A 127 4.58 -12.45 3.63
CA PRO A 127 4.07 -11.10 3.61
C PRO A 127 3.51 -10.68 4.98
N ARG A 128 3.60 -9.39 5.29
CA ARG A 128 3.05 -8.76 6.50
C ARG A 128 1.92 -7.82 6.13
N VAL A 129 0.94 -7.74 7.02
CA VAL A 129 -0.20 -6.84 6.91
C VAL A 129 -0.11 -5.79 8.02
N ALA A 130 -0.24 -4.51 7.67
CA ALA A 130 -0.31 -3.43 8.65
C ALA A 130 -1.66 -3.48 9.37
N VAL A 131 -1.64 -3.28 10.70
CA VAL A 131 -2.82 -3.52 11.54
C VAL A 131 -3.22 -2.27 12.33
N GLY A 132 -2.31 -1.72 13.14
CA GLY A 132 -2.59 -0.58 14.02
C GLY A 132 -3.61 -0.87 15.14
N SER A 133 -3.73 -2.12 15.62
CA SER A 133 -4.77 -2.51 16.59
C SER A 133 -4.23 -2.62 18.02
N PRO A 134 -4.97 -2.17 19.06
CA PRO A 134 -4.54 -2.36 20.44
C PRO A 134 -4.54 -3.85 20.81
N VAL A 135 -3.52 -4.28 21.55
CA VAL A 135 -3.40 -5.63 22.09
C VAL A 135 -3.10 -5.58 23.59
N ALA A 136 -3.56 -6.59 24.32
CA ALA A 136 -3.29 -6.69 25.76
C ALA A 136 -2.09 -7.62 26.00
N LEU A 137 -1.05 -7.14 26.69
CA LEU A 137 0.03 -7.98 27.18
C LEU A 137 -0.44 -8.73 28.44
N GLU A 138 -0.08 -10.01 28.56
CA GLU A 138 -0.51 -10.83 29.72
C GLU A 138 0.17 -10.39 31.02
N ARG A 139 1.40 -9.85 30.93
CA ARG A 139 2.23 -9.50 32.08
C ARG A 139 2.03 -8.10 32.62
N ASP A 140 1.44 -7.20 31.83
CA ASP A 140 1.48 -5.78 32.14
C ASP A 140 0.28 -5.05 31.54
N GLY A 141 -0.28 -4.09 32.29
CA GLY A 141 -1.37 -3.23 31.83
C GLY A 141 -0.90 -2.15 30.84
N ALA A 142 0.32 -2.30 30.30
CA ALA A 142 0.96 -1.36 29.41
C ALA A 142 0.18 -1.25 28.09
N GLN A 143 0.00 -0.01 27.63
CA GLN A 143 -0.57 0.25 26.32
C GLN A 143 0.34 -0.35 25.25
N THR A 144 -0.22 -1.24 24.45
CA THR A 144 0.50 -1.95 23.40
C THR A 144 -0.31 -1.98 22.12
N THR A 145 0.33 -1.62 21.01
CA THR A 145 -0.28 -1.56 19.69
C THR A 145 0.41 -2.56 18.76
N LEU A 146 -0.37 -3.39 18.08
CA LEU A 146 0.08 -4.27 17.01
C LEU A 146 0.23 -3.46 15.72
N VAL A 147 1.48 -3.30 15.26
CA VAL A 147 1.84 -2.48 14.10
C VAL A 147 1.67 -3.28 12.81
N ASP A 148 2.31 -4.46 12.73
CA ASP A 148 2.20 -5.38 11.60
C ASP A 148 2.09 -6.84 12.07
N LEU A 149 1.48 -7.68 11.22
CA LEU A 149 1.24 -9.09 11.51
C LEU A 149 1.54 -9.97 10.29
N SER A 150 2.14 -11.14 10.54
CA SER A 150 2.35 -12.23 9.59
C SER A 150 2.04 -13.58 10.24
N ASN A 151 2.11 -14.68 9.48
CA ASN A 151 1.92 -16.02 10.01
C ASN A 151 3.03 -16.48 11.00
N ARG A 152 4.19 -15.80 11.04
CA ARG A 152 5.35 -16.22 11.84
C ARG A 152 5.73 -15.23 12.93
N GLY A 153 5.21 -14.02 12.90
CA GLY A 153 5.55 -12.99 13.87
C GLY A 153 4.81 -11.68 13.64
N CYS A 154 5.11 -10.71 14.48
CA CYS A 154 4.51 -9.38 14.44
C CYS A 154 5.48 -8.30 14.89
N ARG A 155 5.04 -7.04 14.77
CA ARG A 155 5.64 -5.90 15.47
C ARG A 155 4.66 -5.30 16.47
N LEU A 156 5.13 -5.05 17.68
CA LEU A 156 4.37 -4.32 18.70
C LEU A 156 5.06 -2.99 19.02
N GLN A 157 4.29 -1.96 19.35
CA GLN A 157 4.78 -0.75 20.02
C GLN A 157 4.24 -0.76 21.45
N THR A 158 5.10 -0.67 22.46
CA THR A 158 4.69 -0.78 23.87
C THR A 158 5.52 0.12 24.77
N THR A 159 4.95 0.57 25.88
CA THR A 159 5.69 1.26 26.96
C THR A 159 6.26 0.30 28.00
N SER A 160 5.97 -1.01 27.90
CA SER A 160 6.48 -2.01 28.84
C SER A 160 8.00 -2.15 28.73
N SER A 161 8.63 -2.37 29.88
CA SER A 161 10.08 -2.61 29.99
C SER A 161 10.39 -4.07 29.63
N LEU A 162 10.38 -4.39 28.33
CA LEU A 162 10.83 -5.67 27.80
C LEU A 162 12.26 -5.57 27.26
N THR A 163 12.91 -6.72 27.13
CA THR A 163 14.27 -6.88 26.58
C THR A 163 14.29 -7.94 25.48
N VAL A 164 15.31 -7.90 24.62
CA VAL A 164 15.52 -8.95 23.61
C VAL A 164 15.72 -10.29 24.31
N GLY A 165 15.05 -11.33 23.81
CA GLY A 165 15.02 -12.67 24.40
C GLY A 165 13.88 -12.90 25.39
N ASP A 166 13.15 -11.85 25.81
CA ASP A 166 12.03 -12.03 26.73
C ASP A 166 10.88 -12.79 26.05
N PRO A 167 10.29 -13.78 26.74
CA PRO A 167 9.04 -14.38 26.30
C PRO A 167 7.90 -13.39 26.52
N ILE A 168 7.05 -13.24 25.51
CA ILE A 168 5.91 -12.36 25.54
C ILE A 168 4.65 -13.11 25.12
N ALA A 169 3.59 -12.91 25.89
CA ALA A 169 2.25 -13.37 25.58
C ALA A 169 1.36 -12.15 25.47
N PHE A 170 0.59 -12.09 24.39
CA PHE A 170 -0.33 -11.00 24.16
C PHE A 170 -1.60 -11.52 23.51
N THR A 171 -2.66 -10.73 23.63
CA THR A 171 -3.98 -11.12 23.19
C THR A 171 -4.52 -10.07 22.23
N ILE A 172 -4.90 -10.53 21.04
CA ILE A 172 -5.62 -9.73 20.07
C ILE A 172 -7.11 -9.81 20.43
N PRO A 173 -7.79 -8.66 20.60
CA PRO A 173 -9.20 -8.65 20.97
C PRO A 173 -10.05 -9.38 19.91
N PRO A 174 -11.20 -9.94 20.32
CA PRO A 174 -12.08 -10.63 19.40
C PRO A 174 -12.54 -9.67 18.30
N ASN A 175 -12.62 -10.21 17.07
CA ASN A 175 -13.17 -9.51 15.93
C ASN A 175 -14.35 -10.32 15.40
N ASP A 176 -15.55 -9.93 15.83
CA ASP A 176 -16.83 -10.58 15.53
C ASP A 176 -17.17 -10.62 14.04
N GLN A 177 -16.51 -9.78 13.23
CA GLN A 177 -16.66 -9.76 11.78
C GLN A 177 -15.81 -10.82 11.06
N VAL A 178 -14.74 -11.31 11.67
CA VAL A 178 -13.78 -12.21 11.01
C VAL A 178 -14.05 -13.66 11.39
N TRP A 179 -14.29 -13.90 12.68
CA TRP A 179 -14.59 -15.22 13.19
C TRP A 179 -15.84 -15.09 14.05
N GLY A 180 -16.86 -15.90 13.78
CA GLY A 180 -18.12 -15.89 14.54
C GLY A 180 -17.99 -16.29 16.02
N ASP A 181 -16.76 -16.50 16.51
CA ASP A 181 -16.45 -16.74 17.91
C ASP A 181 -15.94 -15.46 18.58
N ALA A 182 -16.57 -15.12 19.71
CA ALA A 182 -16.22 -13.97 20.53
C ALA A 182 -14.94 -14.16 21.37
N GLU A 183 -14.21 -15.25 21.17
CA GLU A 183 -13.00 -15.51 21.92
C GLU A 183 -11.83 -14.67 21.37
N PRO A 184 -11.03 -14.03 22.23
CA PRO A 184 -9.82 -13.36 21.79
C PRO A 184 -8.79 -14.37 21.22
N LEU A 185 -7.83 -13.88 20.43
CA LEU A 185 -6.71 -14.71 19.92
C LEU A 185 -5.46 -14.42 20.76
N SER A 186 -5.07 -15.38 21.59
CA SER A 186 -3.84 -15.30 22.37
C SER A 186 -2.66 -15.84 21.56
N LEU A 187 -1.60 -15.03 21.46
CA LEU A 187 -0.37 -15.35 20.78
C LEU A 187 0.80 -15.29 21.75
N ARG A 188 1.79 -16.15 21.51
CA ARG A 188 3.03 -16.21 22.28
C ARG A 188 4.22 -16.17 21.35
N GLY A 189 5.29 -15.56 21.83
CA GLY A 189 6.52 -15.46 21.09
C GLY A 189 7.67 -14.97 21.96
N THR A 190 8.79 -14.74 21.30
CA THR A 190 10.00 -14.17 21.91
C THR A 190 10.32 -12.85 21.25
N VAL A 191 10.67 -11.84 22.04
CA VAL A 191 11.20 -10.57 21.53
C VAL A 191 12.53 -10.87 20.85
N ARG A 192 12.58 -10.65 19.53
CA ARG A 192 13.82 -10.74 18.75
C ARG A 192 14.50 -9.39 18.66
N ARG A 193 13.74 -8.31 18.53
CA ARG A 193 14.33 -6.98 18.43
C ARG A 193 13.57 -5.97 19.28
N LEU A 194 14.30 -5.00 19.80
CA LEU A 194 13.76 -3.85 20.51
C LEU A 194 14.44 -2.59 20.00
N VAL A 195 13.64 -1.61 19.59
CA VAL A 195 14.09 -0.28 19.17
C VAL A 195 13.39 0.75 20.03
N ARG A 196 14.13 1.71 20.60
CA ARG A 196 13.58 2.87 21.32
C ARG A 196 13.97 4.12 20.55
N GLU A 197 12.98 4.92 20.19
CA GLU A 197 13.26 6.22 19.60
C GLU A 197 13.68 7.21 20.69
N PRO A 198 14.77 7.97 20.51
CA PRO A 198 15.20 8.96 21.48
C PRO A 198 14.10 10.02 21.69
N GLY A 199 13.61 10.13 22.92
CA GLY A 199 12.54 11.06 23.27
C GLY A 199 11.14 10.45 23.28
N GLU A 200 10.98 9.20 22.85
CA GLU A 200 9.73 8.45 23.00
C GLU A 200 9.79 7.48 24.19
N ASP A 201 8.68 7.39 24.94
CA ASP A 201 8.54 6.43 26.04
C ASP A 201 8.26 5.00 25.53
N ALA A 202 7.81 4.87 24.27
CA ALA A 202 7.46 3.60 23.67
C ALA A 202 8.66 2.93 22.98
N ALA A 203 8.72 1.61 23.07
CA ALA A 203 9.65 0.76 22.34
C ALA A 203 8.91 -0.02 21.26
N MET A 204 9.54 -0.16 20.09
CA MET A 204 9.09 -1.06 19.03
C MET A 204 9.76 -2.43 19.18
N LEU A 205 8.94 -3.47 19.28
CA LEU A 205 9.34 -4.85 19.45
C LEU A 205 9.08 -5.64 18.18
N ALA A 206 10.06 -6.41 17.71
CA ALA A 206 9.82 -7.47 16.72
C ALA A 206 9.70 -8.81 17.45
N ILE A 207 8.57 -9.50 17.25
CA ILE A 207 8.26 -10.75 17.95
C ILE A 207 8.22 -11.88 16.93
N LEU A 208 8.94 -12.95 17.24
CA LEU A 208 8.82 -14.23 16.53
C LEU A 208 7.88 -15.14 17.33
N PHE A 209 6.86 -15.68 16.68
CA PHE A 209 5.92 -16.58 17.35
C PHE A 209 6.55 -17.93 17.68
N ASP A 210 6.06 -18.52 18.76
CA ASP A 210 6.49 -19.84 19.17
C ASP A 210 6.07 -20.90 18.13
N ALA A 211 6.92 -21.91 17.93
CA ALA A 211 6.70 -22.92 16.90
C ALA A 211 5.49 -23.82 17.19
N ASP A 212 5.09 -23.93 18.46
CA ASP A 212 4.02 -24.79 18.98
C ASP A 212 2.62 -24.16 18.89
N LEU A 213 2.47 -23.05 18.17
CA LEU A 213 1.17 -22.46 17.84
C LEU A 213 0.21 -23.53 17.30
N THR A 214 -0.95 -23.66 17.96
CA THR A 214 -1.93 -24.70 17.64
C THR A 214 -2.47 -24.52 16.22
N GLN A 215 -2.92 -25.60 15.58
CA GLN A 215 -3.52 -25.50 14.24
C GLN A 215 -4.76 -24.59 14.21
N GLY A 216 -5.53 -24.57 15.31
CA GLY A 216 -6.67 -23.67 15.47
C GLY A 216 -6.25 -22.20 15.46
N ASP A 217 -5.26 -21.85 16.28
CA ASP A 217 -4.75 -20.47 16.38
C ASP A 217 -4.09 -20.02 15.07
N ARG A 218 -3.37 -20.90 14.38
CA ARG A 218 -2.82 -20.62 13.04
C ARG A 218 -3.92 -20.32 12.03
N THR A 219 -5.00 -21.10 12.04
CA THR A 219 -6.14 -20.89 11.12
C THR A 219 -6.81 -19.55 11.40
N ARG A 220 -7.02 -19.20 12.67
CA ARG A 220 -7.57 -17.90 13.09
C ARG A 220 -6.64 -16.75 12.70
N LEU A 221 -5.35 -16.88 12.98
CA LEU A 221 -4.31 -15.91 12.61
C LEU A 221 -4.32 -15.63 11.09
N THR A 222 -4.32 -16.68 10.27
CA THR A 222 -4.39 -16.53 8.80
C THR A 222 -5.69 -15.85 8.36
N ALA A 223 -6.83 -16.20 8.95
CA ALA A 223 -8.10 -15.52 8.66
C ALA A 223 -8.05 -14.03 9.05
N LEU A 224 -7.39 -13.68 10.15
CA LEU A 224 -7.15 -12.28 10.55
C LEU A 224 -6.34 -11.52 9.50
N ILE A 225 -5.22 -12.12 9.09
CA ILE A 225 -4.28 -11.53 8.14
C ILE A 225 -5.01 -11.29 6.82
N ASN A 226 -5.81 -12.25 6.36
CA ASN A 226 -6.59 -12.10 5.13
C ASN A 226 -7.65 -11.00 5.25
N HIS A 227 -8.34 -10.90 6.39
CA HIS A 227 -9.29 -9.83 6.63
C HIS A 227 -8.62 -8.45 6.67
N TRP A 228 -7.49 -8.33 7.35
CA TRP A 228 -6.75 -7.07 7.42
C TRP A 228 -6.01 -6.72 6.13
N ALA A 229 -5.55 -7.71 5.38
CA ALA A 229 -5.00 -7.50 4.04
C ALA A 229 -6.08 -6.92 3.13
N SER A 230 -7.31 -7.42 3.29
CA SER A 230 -8.51 -6.89 2.62
C SER A 230 -8.94 -5.50 3.14
N GLY A 231 -8.32 -5.02 4.22
CA GLY A 231 -8.51 -3.71 4.86
C GLY A 231 -9.60 -3.67 5.94
N PRO A 232 -9.30 -3.35 7.21
CA PRO A 232 -10.28 -3.02 8.23
C PRO A 232 -10.50 -1.49 8.36
N GLN A 233 -11.68 -1.10 8.86
CA GLN A 233 -12.01 0.26 9.33
C GLN A 233 -11.29 0.52 10.66
N SER A 234 -10.39 1.50 10.72
CA SER A 234 -9.52 1.73 11.88
C SER A 234 -10.22 2.50 13.00
N LEU A 235 -10.78 1.81 14.00
CA LEU A 235 -11.24 2.44 15.24
C LEU A 235 -10.07 2.94 16.11
N ASN A 236 -10.09 4.25 16.40
CA ASN A 236 -9.27 5.08 17.30
C ASN A 236 -8.04 5.80 16.74
N GLU A 237 -8.17 7.14 16.71
CA GLU A 237 -7.09 8.12 16.63
C GLU A 237 -6.34 8.21 17.97
N ALA A 238 -5.12 7.70 18.00
CA ALA A 238 -4.04 8.22 18.83
C ALA A 238 -2.71 7.99 18.09
N ILE A 239 -2.27 9.06 17.43
CA ILE A 239 -0.92 9.44 16.98
C ILE A 239 0.15 8.33 17.04
N VAL A 240 0.68 7.95 15.87
CA VAL A 240 2.08 7.53 15.70
C VAL A 240 2.77 8.59 14.85
N SER A 241 3.58 9.42 15.50
CA SER A 241 4.74 10.08 14.89
C SER A 241 5.86 9.05 14.89
N GLY A 242 6.71 9.02 13.85
CA GLY A 242 7.82 8.06 13.73
C GLY A 242 7.52 6.89 12.78
N ALA A 243 7.99 7.01 11.54
CA ALA A 243 7.85 6.01 10.48
C ALA A 243 8.80 4.79 10.70
N PRO A 244 8.59 3.64 10.02
CA PRO A 244 8.89 2.30 10.54
C PRO A 244 10.33 1.78 10.30
N PRO A 245 10.81 0.80 11.09
CA PRO A 245 12.17 0.25 11.00
C PRO A 245 12.35 -0.93 10.01
N ILE A 246 13.63 -1.22 9.77
CA ILE A 246 14.31 -1.72 8.55
C ILE A 246 14.91 -3.14 8.77
N PRO A 247 15.16 -4.00 7.74
CA PRO A 247 15.66 -5.37 7.89
C PRO A 247 17.20 -5.60 7.73
N PRO A 248 17.75 -6.71 8.28
CA PRO A 248 19.19 -7.01 8.45
C PRO A 248 19.97 -7.62 7.27
N THR A 249 21.31 -7.42 7.22
CA THR A 249 22.28 -7.89 6.18
C THR A 249 23.54 -8.58 6.77
N GLN A 250 24.19 -9.51 6.05
CA GLN A 250 25.50 -10.12 6.41
C GLN A 250 26.55 -9.86 5.31
N LEU A 251 27.79 -9.59 5.71
CA LEU A 251 28.92 -9.27 4.82
C LEU A 251 29.85 -10.49 4.57
N PRO A 252 30.24 -10.79 3.32
CA PRO A 252 31.10 -11.93 2.99
C PRO A 252 32.57 -11.85 3.45
N SER A 253 33.01 -10.72 4.02
CA SER A 253 34.41 -10.45 4.36
C SER A 253 34.81 -10.82 5.79
N LEU A 254 33.85 -11.20 6.65
CA LEU A 254 34.10 -11.50 8.07
C LEU A 254 33.34 -12.78 8.48
N LEU A 255 33.97 -13.93 8.30
CA LEU A 255 33.35 -15.26 8.44
C LEU A 255 33.07 -15.71 9.88
N ASP A 256 33.69 -15.09 10.88
CA ASP A 256 33.59 -15.49 12.30
C ASP A 256 33.01 -14.38 13.21
N LEU A 257 32.53 -13.28 12.63
CA LEU A 257 31.92 -12.16 13.35
C LEU A 257 30.51 -11.92 12.81
N THR A 258 29.50 -12.49 13.47
CA THR A 258 28.10 -12.07 13.30
C THR A 258 27.92 -10.71 13.97
N LEU A 259 27.97 -9.64 13.18
CA LEU A 259 27.37 -8.37 13.58
C LEU A 259 25.86 -8.49 13.40
N ASP A 260 25.16 -8.24 14.49
CA ASP A 260 23.76 -8.53 14.71
C ASP A 260 23.02 -7.19 14.87
N ASP A 261 21.98 -7.00 14.05
CA ASP A 261 21.04 -5.88 14.13
C ASP A 261 20.22 -5.84 15.45
N GLU A 262 20.41 -6.81 16.34
CA GLU A 262 19.96 -6.79 17.74
C GLU A 262 20.91 -5.99 18.67
N THR A 263 22.10 -5.50 18.25
CA THR A 263 23.13 -4.95 19.17
C THR A 263 23.65 -3.50 19.00
N ASP A 264 23.34 -2.73 17.95
CA ASP A 264 23.96 -1.39 17.76
C ASP A 264 22.98 -0.19 17.91
N PRO A 265 23.41 0.93 18.56
CA PRO A 265 22.53 2.05 18.96
C PRO A 265 22.21 3.05 17.82
N PRO A 266 21.06 3.78 17.88
CA PRO A 266 20.65 4.74 16.84
C PRO A 266 21.44 6.07 16.86
N VAL A 267 21.71 6.63 15.68
CA VAL A 267 22.28 7.98 15.49
C VAL A 267 21.20 8.95 14.98
N LEU A 268 21.09 10.11 15.63
CA LEU A 268 20.06 11.15 15.38
C LEU A 268 20.53 12.18 14.34
N ALA A 269 19.68 12.47 13.35
CA ALA A 269 19.79 13.67 12.52
C ALA A 269 18.92 14.80 13.11
N HIS A 270 19.54 15.92 13.46
CA HIS A 270 18.86 17.11 13.96
C HIS A 270 18.37 17.99 12.81
N SER A 271 17.05 18.19 12.67
CA SER A 271 16.41 19.52 12.55
C SER A 271 14.92 19.46 12.18
N GLU A 272 14.12 20.28 12.87
CA GLU A 272 12.70 20.55 12.61
C GLU A 272 12.52 21.42 11.35
N ILE A 273 11.52 21.09 10.51
CA ILE A 273 11.02 21.99 9.46
C ILE A 273 9.57 22.34 9.76
N GLN A 274 9.33 23.60 10.11
CA GLN A 274 8.00 24.19 10.21
C GLN A 274 7.45 24.52 8.81
N VAL A 275 6.28 23.98 8.46
CA VAL A 275 5.56 24.36 7.23
C VAL A 275 4.39 25.29 7.57
N LYS A 276 4.43 26.51 7.03
CA LYS A 276 3.29 27.43 7.00
C LYS A 276 2.37 27.08 5.84
N LEU A 277 1.08 26.88 6.12
CA LEU A 277 0.03 26.74 5.12
C LEU A 277 -0.24 28.08 4.42
N GLY A 278 0.02 28.13 3.12
CA GLY A 278 -0.38 29.23 2.23
C GLY A 278 -1.59 28.84 1.40
N ALA A 279 -2.64 29.66 1.46
CA ALA A 279 -3.85 29.52 0.65
C ALA A 279 -3.59 29.88 -0.82
N GLY A 280 -4.09 29.04 -1.75
CA GLY A 280 -4.22 29.40 -3.16
C GLY A 280 -4.12 28.22 -4.12
N ALA A 281 -5.23 27.49 -4.32
CA ALA A 281 -5.36 26.55 -5.43
C ALA A 281 -6.27 27.16 -6.51
N GLN A 282 -5.69 27.52 -7.65
CA GLN A 282 -6.40 27.77 -8.90
C GLN A 282 -6.75 26.43 -9.57
N ARG A 283 -7.99 26.31 -10.05
CA ARG A 283 -8.47 25.17 -10.86
C ARG A 283 -7.74 25.11 -12.21
N PRO A 284 -7.23 23.95 -12.65
CA PRO A 284 -6.87 23.73 -14.03
C PRO A 284 -8.11 23.39 -14.86
N THR A 285 -8.25 24.05 -16.01
CA THR A 285 -9.20 23.70 -17.08
C THR A 285 -8.48 22.81 -18.08
N ASP A 286 -8.92 21.57 -18.26
CA ASP A 286 -8.41 20.70 -19.32
C ASP A 286 -9.55 20.07 -20.13
N GLU A 287 -9.51 20.29 -21.45
CA GLU A 287 -10.51 19.89 -22.44
C GLU A 287 -10.09 18.58 -23.12
N ASN A 288 -10.60 17.44 -22.63
CA ASN A 288 -10.61 16.19 -23.39
C ASN A 288 -12.07 15.92 -23.84
N PRO A 289 -12.46 16.20 -25.10
CA PRO A 289 -13.87 16.24 -25.54
C PRO A 289 -14.60 14.87 -25.58
N ARG A 290 -13.96 13.81 -25.08
CA ARG A 290 -14.56 12.47 -24.93
C ARG A 290 -14.82 12.10 -23.48
N ASP A 291 -14.22 12.78 -22.52
CA ASP A 291 -14.54 12.55 -21.13
C ASP A 291 -15.76 13.38 -20.74
N ARG A 292 -16.89 12.70 -20.56
CA ARG A 292 -18.15 13.32 -20.10
C ARG A 292 -18.25 13.33 -18.57
N ARG A 293 -17.22 12.87 -17.87
CA ARG A 293 -17.23 12.76 -16.41
C ARG A 293 -17.01 14.14 -15.80
N VAL A 294 -17.76 14.41 -14.74
CA VAL A 294 -17.67 15.67 -13.98
C VAL A 294 -16.76 15.52 -12.76
N HIS A 295 -16.61 14.29 -12.24
CA HIS A 295 -15.87 14.01 -11.00
C HIS A 295 -14.79 12.94 -11.20
N PRO A 296 -13.64 13.05 -10.52
CA PRO A 296 -12.59 12.03 -10.49
C PRO A 296 -13.09 10.73 -9.83
N ARG A 297 -12.51 9.59 -10.21
CA ARG A 297 -12.86 8.25 -9.68
C ARG A 297 -11.64 7.52 -9.11
N GLY A 298 -11.77 6.99 -7.91
CA GLY A 298 -10.80 6.10 -7.27
C GLY A 298 -11.23 4.62 -7.36
N GLN A 299 -10.28 3.69 -7.29
CA GLN A 299 -10.61 2.27 -7.18
C GLN A 299 -11.07 1.96 -5.74
N PHE A 300 -12.23 1.33 -5.62
CA PHE A 300 -12.87 1.07 -4.34
C PHE A 300 -13.30 -0.38 -4.29
N ALA A 301 -12.33 -1.28 -4.09
CA ALA A 301 -12.56 -2.72 -4.00
C ALA A 301 -12.88 -3.11 -2.55
N SER A 302 -14.08 -2.74 -2.09
CA SER A 302 -14.51 -3.01 -0.71
C SER A 302 -15.94 -3.55 -0.66
N SER A 303 -16.23 -4.34 0.37
CA SER A 303 -17.57 -4.81 0.69
C SER A 303 -18.38 -3.69 1.32
N ILE A 304 -19.60 -3.52 0.84
CA ILE A 304 -20.49 -2.42 1.17
C ILE A 304 -21.82 -2.99 1.61
N VAL A 305 -22.31 -2.52 2.76
CA VAL A 305 -23.67 -2.83 3.20
C VAL A 305 -24.63 -1.86 2.54
N ALA A 306 -25.60 -2.41 1.82
CA ALA A 306 -26.70 -1.67 1.23
C ALA A 306 -28.02 -2.07 1.89
N GLU A 307 -28.97 -1.14 1.94
CA GLU A 307 -30.32 -1.35 2.47
C GLU A 307 -31.33 -1.12 1.35
N GLY A 308 -31.96 -2.21 0.91
CA GLY A 308 -33.03 -2.20 -0.09
C GLY A 308 -34.42 -2.33 0.53
N THR A 309 -35.44 -2.39 -0.33
CA THR A 309 -36.85 -2.54 0.11
C THR A 309 -37.14 -3.86 0.82
N GLU A 310 -36.36 -4.91 0.54
CA GLU A 310 -36.52 -6.24 1.13
C GLU A 310 -35.58 -6.48 2.33
N GLY A 311 -34.77 -5.50 2.70
CA GLY A 311 -33.81 -5.58 3.79
C GLY A 311 -32.36 -5.30 3.36
N PRO A 312 -31.40 -5.49 4.27
CA PRO A 312 -29.99 -5.26 3.99
C PRO A 312 -29.38 -6.39 3.15
N PHE A 313 -28.46 -6.03 2.27
CA PHE A 313 -27.66 -6.96 1.47
C PHE A 313 -26.24 -6.39 1.26
N VAL A 314 -25.32 -7.22 0.78
CA VAL A 314 -23.92 -6.85 0.60
C VAL A 314 -23.60 -6.70 -0.88
N LEU A 315 -22.88 -5.63 -1.20
CA LEU A 315 -22.36 -5.31 -2.53
C LEU A 315 -20.84 -5.26 -2.50
N ILE A 316 -20.20 -5.57 -3.62
CA ILE A 316 -18.76 -5.35 -3.80
C ILE A 316 -18.57 -4.13 -4.69
N GLY A 317 -18.00 -3.06 -4.13
CA GLY A 317 -17.58 -1.89 -4.88
C GLY A 317 -16.43 -2.21 -5.82
N ARG A 318 -16.33 -1.45 -6.91
CA ARG A 318 -15.21 -1.52 -7.87
C ARG A 318 -14.49 -0.19 -7.99
N ASP A 319 -15.25 0.89 -8.16
CA ASP A 319 -14.74 2.26 -8.21
C ASP A 319 -15.73 3.22 -7.57
N LEU A 320 -15.24 4.35 -7.08
CA LEU A 320 -15.99 5.36 -6.34
C LEU A 320 -15.65 6.76 -6.85
N SER A 321 -16.66 7.60 -7.00
CA SER A 321 -16.57 9.05 -7.20
C SER A 321 -17.57 9.76 -6.30
N ALA A 322 -17.45 11.09 -6.20
CA ALA A 322 -18.44 11.94 -5.55
C ALA A 322 -19.87 11.77 -6.09
N GLY A 323 -20.04 11.45 -7.38
CA GLY A 323 -21.35 11.36 -8.03
C GLY A 323 -21.91 9.94 -8.21
N GLY A 324 -21.17 8.91 -7.84
CA GLY A 324 -21.61 7.53 -8.05
C GLY A 324 -20.47 6.53 -7.97
N MET A 325 -20.81 5.27 -8.21
CA MET A 325 -19.86 4.17 -8.07
C MET A 325 -20.19 3.04 -9.04
N ARG A 326 -19.27 2.11 -9.21
CA ARG A 326 -19.55 0.83 -9.89
C ARG A 326 -19.49 -0.31 -8.89
N ILE A 327 -20.43 -1.23 -8.99
CA ILE A 327 -20.52 -2.42 -8.14
C ILE A 327 -20.46 -3.69 -8.98
N GLU A 328 -20.07 -4.81 -8.38
CA GLU A 328 -20.28 -6.13 -8.97
C GLU A 328 -21.76 -6.41 -9.24
N ARG A 329 -22.02 -7.33 -10.16
CA ARG A 329 -23.38 -7.79 -10.45
C ARG A 329 -23.94 -8.55 -9.25
N HIS A 330 -25.14 -8.15 -8.82
CA HIS A 330 -25.95 -8.87 -7.84
C HIS A 330 -27.16 -9.47 -8.55
N PRO A 331 -27.50 -10.75 -8.33
CA PRO A 331 -28.54 -11.45 -9.09
C PRO A 331 -29.93 -10.84 -8.93
N ASP A 332 -30.20 -10.22 -7.77
CA ASP A 332 -31.52 -9.65 -7.47
C ASP A 332 -31.66 -8.18 -7.88
N LEU A 333 -30.59 -7.57 -8.41
CA LEU A 333 -30.57 -6.16 -8.77
C LEU A 333 -30.66 -5.94 -10.28
N HIS A 334 -31.33 -4.85 -10.65
CA HIS A 334 -31.66 -4.45 -12.00
C HIS A 334 -31.57 -2.93 -12.14
N VAL A 335 -31.39 -2.44 -13.37
CA VAL A 335 -31.44 -1.00 -13.67
C VAL A 335 -32.77 -0.41 -13.20
N GLY A 336 -32.71 0.73 -12.51
CA GLY A 336 -33.83 1.42 -11.87
C GLY A 336 -34.05 1.05 -10.39
N ASN A 337 -33.37 0.01 -9.87
CA ASN A 337 -33.43 -0.26 -8.43
C ASN A 337 -32.74 0.87 -7.64
N ARG A 338 -33.37 1.22 -6.53
CA ARG A 338 -32.89 2.22 -5.57
C ARG A 338 -32.67 1.59 -4.21
N PHE A 339 -31.59 1.96 -3.57
CA PHE A 339 -31.23 1.49 -2.24
C PHE A 339 -30.26 2.48 -1.60
N ARG A 340 -30.16 2.39 -0.28
CA ARG A 340 -29.25 3.20 0.50
C ARG A 340 -27.94 2.48 0.71
N ILE A 341 -26.83 3.19 0.63
CA ILE A 341 -25.49 2.65 0.79
C ILE A 341 -24.80 3.37 1.95
N ALA A 342 -24.13 2.63 2.83
CA ALA A 342 -23.23 3.20 3.82
C ALA A 342 -21.77 3.05 3.37
N LEU A 343 -21.14 4.16 2.96
CA LEU A 343 -19.73 4.22 2.57
C LEU A 343 -18.88 4.60 3.78
N ARG A 344 -17.81 3.84 4.03
CA ARG A 344 -16.92 4.07 5.16
C ARG A 344 -15.52 4.33 4.64
N GLY A 345 -14.98 5.49 5.01
CA GLY A 345 -13.65 5.93 4.64
C GLY A 345 -12.58 5.40 5.61
N PRO A 346 -11.30 5.57 5.26
CA PRO A 346 -10.19 5.11 6.08
C PRO A 346 -10.06 5.87 7.42
N THR A 347 -10.57 7.10 7.52
CA THR A 347 -10.42 7.98 8.69
C THR A 347 -11.46 7.75 9.80
N ASN A 348 -12.16 6.62 9.78
CA ASN A 348 -13.04 6.18 10.87
C ASN A 348 -14.08 7.23 11.33
N SER A 349 -14.57 8.02 10.38
CA SER A 349 -15.71 8.92 10.55
C SER A 349 -17.03 8.14 10.53
N ASP A 350 -18.11 8.82 10.90
CA ASP A 350 -19.46 8.33 10.63
C ASP A 350 -19.59 7.92 9.15
N PRO A 351 -20.32 6.82 8.85
CA PRO A 351 -20.50 6.38 7.48
C PRO A 351 -21.19 7.46 6.66
N ILE A 352 -20.68 7.70 5.45
CA ILE A 352 -21.37 8.55 4.47
C ILE A 352 -22.51 7.72 3.90
N VAL A 353 -23.73 8.08 4.29
CA VAL A 353 -24.94 7.39 3.86
C VAL A 353 -25.48 8.08 2.61
N VAL A 354 -25.58 7.34 1.50
CA VAL A 354 -26.02 7.86 0.21
C VAL A 354 -27.19 7.05 -0.35
N GLU A 355 -28.18 7.72 -0.92
CA GLU A 355 -29.19 7.06 -1.75
C GLU A 355 -28.60 6.85 -3.14
N ALA A 356 -28.75 5.64 -3.69
CA ALA A 356 -28.17 5.26 -4.96
C ALA A 356 -29.21 4.61 -5.88
N GLU A 357 -29.11 4.89 -7.18
CA GLU A 357 -29.91 4.25 -8.23
C GLU A 357 -29.00 3.53 -9.24
N ILE A 358 -29.36 2.31 -9.61
CA ILE A 358 -28.73 1.61 -10.73
C ILE A 358 -29.16 2.27 -12.04
N VAL A 359 -28.28 3.03 -12.67
CA VAL A 359 -28.60 3.75 -13.93
C VAL A 359 -28.10 3.02 -15.17
N ARG A 360 -27.24 2.02 -15.01
CA ARG A 360 -26.61 1.30 -16.13
C ARG A 360 -26.21 -0.13 -15.76
N ASP A 361 -26.39 -1.06 -16.70
CA ASP A 361 -25.82 -2.42 -16.67
C ASP A 361 -24.62 -2.49 -17.62
N ASP A 362 -23.43 -2.70 -17.06
CA ASP A 362 -22.16 -2.83 -17.79
C ASP A 362 -21.86 -4.32 -18.13
N GLY A 363 -22.86 -5.20 -18.01
CA GLY A 363 -22.75 -6.62 -18.32
C GLY A 363 -21.81 -7.33 -17.34
N PRO A 364 -20.77 -8.03 -17.83
CA PRO A 364 -19.84 -8.74 -16.95
C PRO A 364 -19.04 -7.81 -16.02
N ASP A 365 -18.93 -6.52 -16.36
CA ASP A 365 -18.17 -5.54 -15.58
C ASP A 365 -18.99 -4.92 -14.41
N GLY A 366 -20.27 -5.32 -14.25
CA GLY A 366 -21.10 -4.95 -13.10
C GLY A 366 -22.20 -3.93 -13.40
N PHE A 367 -22.64 -3.21 -12.36
CA PHE A 367 -23.66 -2.15 -12.44
C PHE A 367 -23.07 -0.78 -12.14
N GLY A 368 -23.48 0.23 -12.92
CA GLY A 368 -23.17 1.63 -12.68
C GLY A 368 -24.26 2.29 -11.84
N LEU A 369 -23.86 2.85 -10.71
CA LEU A 369 -24.72 3.59 -9.79
C LEU A 369 -24.53 5.09 -9.94
N THR A 370 -25.61 5.86 -9.82
CA THR A 370 -25.56 7.30 -9.52
C THR A 370 -26.00 7.51 -8.08
N PHE A 371 -25.38 8.48 -7.41
CA PHE A 371 -25.86 8.94 -6.11
C PHE A 371 -26.90 10.05 -6.32
N ASP A 372 -27.94 10.05 -5.49
CA ASP A 372 -28.86 11.19 -5.40
C ASP A 372 -28.12 12.42 -4.86
N PRO A 373 -28.63 13.64 -5.08
CA PRO A 373 -28.03 14.86 -4.54
C PRO A 373 -27.83 14.75 -3.03
N MET A 374 -26.59 14.96 -2.59
CA MET A 374 -26.19 14.94 -1.18
C MET A 374 -26.01 16.36 -0.65
N GLU A 375 -26.01 16.49 0.68
CA GLU A 375 -25.58 17.72 1.35
C GLU A 375 -24.10 18.03 1.03
N PRO A 376 -23.70 19.30 0.89
CA PRO A 376 -22.34 19.68 0.51
C PRO A 376 -21.24 19.05 1.38
N GLY A 377 -21.45 18.94 2.69
CA GLY A 377 -20.47 18.31 3.58
C GLY A 377 -20.25 16.82 3.29
N ALA A 378 -21.30 16.08 2.93
CA ALA A 378 -21.19 14.67 2.56
C ALA A 378 -20.47 14.50 1.21
N VAL A 379 -20.65 15.44 0.28
CA VAL A 379 -19.89 15.48 -0.98
C VAL A 379 -18.41 15.70 -0.68
N ASP A 380 -18.07 16.68 0.15
CA ASP A 380 -16.68 16.99 0.53
C ASP A 380 -16.00 15.78 1.21
N ASP A 381 -16.70 15.10 2.12
CA ASP A 381 -16.16 13.91 2.80
C ASP A 381 -16.01 12.72 1.86
N LEU A 382 -16.91 12.58 0.89
CA LEU A 382 -16.80 11.55 -0.14
C LEU A 382 -15.65 11.85 -1.11
N GLU A 383 -15.44 13.12 -1.48
CA GLU A 383 -14.28 13.55 -2.27
C GLU A 383 -12.96 13.28 -1.53
N LYS A 384 -12.89 13.56 -0.23
CA LYS A 384 -11.74 13.17 0.61
C LYS A 384 -11.54 11.67 0.62
N MET A 385 -12.61 10.88 0.80
CA MET A 385 -12.53 9.42 0.78
C MET A 385 -11.96 8.91 -0.55
N VAL A 386 -12.44 9.46 -1.67
CA VAL A 386 -11.95 9.11 -3.01
C VAL A 386 -10.48 9.48 -3.20
N ALA A 387 -10.06 10.63 -2.66
CA ALA A 387 -8.66 11.07 -2.69
C ALA A 387 -7.74 10.20 -1.82
N CYS A 388 -8.26 9.51 -0.81
CA CYS A 388 -7.49 8.60 0.03
C CYS A 388 -7.43 7.15 -0.50
N LEU A 389 -8.03 6.86 -1.66
CA LEU A 389 -7.94 5.53 -2.26
C LEU A 389 -6.50 5.27 -2.74
N PRO A 390 -5.97 4.04 -2.59
CA PRO A 390 -4.54 3.80 -2.72
C PRO A 390 -4.01 4.19 -4.11
N ASP A 391 -2.98 5.05 -4.11
CA ASP A 391 -2.31 5.51 -5.33
C ASP A 391 -1.46 4.44 -5.99
N VAL A 392 -1.08 3.40 -5.23
CA VAL A 392 -0.21 2.31 -5.65
C VAL A 392 -0.95 0.99 -5.59
N GLU A 393 -0.92 0.24 -6.70
CA GLU A 393 -1.56 -1.07 -6.81
C GLU A 393 -0.60 -2.13 -7.34
N SER A 394 -0.64 -3.31 -6.74
CA SER A 394 0.01 -4.51 -7.26
C SER A 394 -0.71 -5.02 -8.51
N LEU A 395 0.04 -5.20 -9.60
CA LEU A 395 -0.46 -5.81 -10.83
C LEU A 395 -0.26 -7.34 -10.85
N GLU A 396 0.45 -7.91 -9.88
CA GLU A 396 0.81 -9.32 -9.83
C GLU A 396 -0.33 -10.21 -9.30
N ASP A 397 -1.16 -9.70 -8.39
CA ASP A 397 -2.13 -10.51 -7.63
C ASP A 397 -3.49 -10.73 -8.33
N GLY A 398 -3.55 -10.49 -9.64
CA GLY A 398 -4.78 -10.67 -10.43
C GLY A 398 -5.89 -9.65 -10.12
N GLU A 399 -7.09 -9.82 -10.70
CA GLU A 399 -8.21 -8.86 -10.54
C GLU A 399 -8.87 -8.89 -9.15
N MET A 400 -8.61 -9.93 -8.36
CA MET A 400 -9.30 -10.16 -7.08
C MET A 400 -8.51 -9.69 -5.84
N ALA A 401 -7.21 -9.42 -5.98
CA ALA A 401 -6.35 -9.03 -4.87
C ALA A 401 -5.58 -7.72 -5.13
N GLY A 402 -6.18 -6.81 -5.91
CA GLY A 402 -5.69 -5.44 -6.11
C GLY A 402 -5.84 -4.59 -4.83
N LEU A 403 -5.25 -5.07 -3.75
CA LEU A 403 -5.08 -4.38 -2.48
C LEU A 403 -3.94 -3.38 -2.65
N GLY A 404 -4.09 -2.21 -2.04
CA GLY A 404 -3.07 -1.17 -2.10
C GLY A 404 -1.70 -1.72 -1.72
N ALA A 405 -0.66 -1.33 -2.45
CA ALA A 405 0.70 -1.75 -2.12
C ALA A 405 1.23 -0.88 -0.96
N ILE A 406 1.62 -1.50 0.14
CA ILE A 406 2.28 -0.82 1.26
C ILE A 406 3.77 -0.66 0.94
N LEU A 407 4.29 0.56 1.09
CA LEU A 407 5.69 0.93 0.84
C LEU A 407 6.38 1.34 2.15
N SER A 408 7.64 0.96 2.32
CA SER A 408 8.47 1.31 3.50
C SER A 408 9.95 1.46 3.10
N GLU A 409 10.71 2.34 3.77
CA GLU A 409 12.12 2.68 3.48
C GLU A 409 13.13 1.85 4.28
N ILE A 410 14.39 1.78 3.80
CA ILE A 410 15.57 1.17 4.43
C ILE A 410 16.70 2.22 4.49
N VAL A 411 17.06 2.68 5.70
CA VAL A 411 18.09 3.70 6.01
C VAL A 411 19.34 3.04 6.64
N GLU A 412 20.54 3.36 6.12
CA GLU A 412 21.84 2.84 6.59
C GLU A 412 22.42 3.68 7.76
N ALA A 413 23.18 3.04 8.67
CA ALA A 413 23.84 3.71 9.80
C ALA A 413 25.20 4.34 9.40
N PRO A 414 25.62 5.46 10.00
CA PRO A 414 26.93 6.07 9.73
C PRO A 414 28.06 5.21 10.30
N GLU A 415 29.16 5.11 9.54
CA GLU A 415 30.39 4.43 9.96
C GLU A 415 31.09 5.22 11.08
N ASP A 416 31.32 4.57 12.23
CA ASP A 416 32.11 5.10 13.36
C ASP A 416 33.62 5.15 13.08
#